data_AF-A0A961YQA3-F1
#
_entry.id   AF-A0A961YQA3-F1
#
_cell.length_a   1.000
_cell.length_b   1.000
_cell.length_c   1.000
_cell.angle_alpha   90.00
_cell.angle_beta   90.00
_cell.angle_gamma   90.00
#
_symmetry.space_group_name_H-M   'P 1'
#
loop_
_entity.id
_entity.type
_entity.pdbx_description
1 polymer ?
#
loop_
_entity_poly.entity_id
_entity_poly.type
_entity_poly.pdbx_seq_one_letter_code
_entity_poly.pdbx_strand_id
1 'polypeptide(L)'
;MSLDNASLDQAPPPQRTTLADRLNAVAAWPVQMLFGLLDPPFRALQRLFGIRRMPYLFLLPNLAFFGVFVIVPLFIDFAYSVTGGTNLYIQDRPYVGPEQYGYLFDCANYLDPTTCREDRFWRGVYNT
;
A
#
# COMPACT_ATOMS: atom_id res chain seq x y z
N MET A 1 36.27 10.47 -54.99
CA MET A 1 36.23 9.01 -55.14
C MET A 1 37.44 8.42 -54.43
N SER A 2 37.40 8.36 -53.09
CA SER A 2 38.38 7.66 -52.23
C SER A 2 38.00 7.84 -50.76
N LEU A 3 36.88 7.24 -50.32
CA LEU A 3 36.49 7.21 -48.89
C LEU A 3 35.73 5.92 -48.49
N ASP A 4 35.94 4.79 -49.18
CA ASP A 4 35.14 3.56 -48.93
C ASP A 4 35.92 2.35 -48.37
N ASN A 5 37.19 2.49 -47.97
CA ASN A 5 38.03 1.33 -47.59
C ASN A 5 38.50 1.29 -46.12
N ALA A 6 37.95 2.13 -45.23
CA ALA A 6 38.41 2.17 -43.83
C ALA A 6 37.52 1.40 -42.84
N SER A 7 36.47 0.71 -43.29
CA SER A 7 35.43 0.15 -42.41
C SER A 7 35.30 -1.39 -42.42
N LEU A 8 36.09 -2.10 -43.22
CA LEU A 8 35.89 -3.54 -43.48
C LEU A 8 36.75 -4.51 -42.65
N ASP A 9 37.50 -4.04 -41.64
CA ASP A 9 38.46 -4.91 -40.91
C ASP A 9 38.33 -4.90 -39.37
N GLN A 10 37.15 -4.57 -38.84
CA GLN A 10 36.89 -4.71 -37.40
C GLN A 10 35.93 -5.87 -37.13
N ALA A 11 36.33 -7.09 -37.51
CA ALA A 11 35.70 -8.28 -36.95
C ALA A 11 36.01 -8.33 -35.43
N PRO A 12 35.01 -8.45 -34.54
CA PRO A 12 35.26 -8.54 -33.11
C PRO A 12 36.14 -9.77 -32.83
N PRO A 13 37.21 -9.64 -32.02
CA PRO A 13 38.11 -10.75 -31.75
C PRO A 13 37.33 -11.93 -31.13
N PRO A 14 37.64 -13.18 -31.49
CA PRO A 14 36.96 -14.34 -30.93
C PRO A 14 37.20 -14.40 -29.41
N GLN A 15 36.13 -14.26 -28.63
CA GLN A 15 36.15 -14.42 -27.18
C GLN A 15 36.56 -15.86 -26.85
N ARG A 16 37.84 -16.05 -26.53
CA ARG A 16 38.35 -17.32 -26.01
C ARG A 16 37.81 -17.48 -24.59
N THR A 17 36.71 -18.22 -24.44
CA THR A 17 36.18 -18.61 -23.13
C THR A 17 37.28 -19.32 -22.35
N THR A 18 37.77 -18.68 -21.30
CA THR A 18 38.88 -19.19 -20.51
C THR A 18 38.38 -20.31 -19.60
N LEU A 19 39.25 -21.23 -19.19
CA LEU A 19 38.88 -22.26 -18.20
C LEU A 19 38.37 -21.63 -16.89
N ALA A 20 38.88 -20.45 -16.53
CA ALA A 20 38.39 -19.66 -15.41
C ALA A 20 36.93 -19.20 -15.61
N ASP A 21 36.52 -18.82 -16.82
CA ASP A 21 35.13 -18.46 -17.12
C ASP A 21 34.17 -19.65 -16.96
N ARG A 22 34.62 -20.87 -17.33
CA ARG A 22 33.83 -22.08 -17.15
C ARG A 22 33.69 -22.48 -15.68
N LEU A 23 34.76 -22.32 -14.88
CA LEU A 23 34.71 -22.56 -13.44
C LEU A 23 33.78 -21.56 -12.73
N ASN A 24 33.84 -20.29 -13.12
CA ASN A 24 32.94 -19.25 -12.61
C ASN A 24 31.47 -19.49 -13.02
N ALA A 25 31.23 -20.00 -14.23
CA ALA A 25 29.89 -20.35 -14.68
C ALA A 25 29.27 -21.51 -13.87
N VAL A 26 30.07 -22.51 -13.50
CA VAL A 26 29.62 -23.62 -12.64
C VAL A 26 29.35 -23.15 -11.21
N ALA A 27 30.19 -22.26 -10.66
CA ALA A 27 29.96 -21.67 -9.35
C ALA A 27 28.70 -20.78 -9.29
N ALA A 28 28.30 -20.17 -10.40
CA ALA A 28 27.11 -19.33 -10.51
C ALA A 28 25.80 -20.12 -10.77
N TRP A 29 25.87 -21.42 -11.06
CA TRP A 29 24.70 -22.27 -11.33
C TRP A 29 23.60 -22.23 -10.24
N PRO A 30 23.91 -22.33 -8.92
CA PRO A 30 22.87 -22.27 -7.88
C PRO A 30 22.19 -20.89 -7.82
N VAL A 31 22.94 -19.82 -8.10
CA VAL A 31 22.40 -18.46 -8.17
C VAL A 31 21.43 -18.34 -9.35
N GLN A 32 21.79 -18.91 -10.50
CA GLN A 32 20.92 -18.92 -11.69
C GLN A 32 19.64 -19.73 -11.48
N MET A 33 19.69 -20.86 -10.76
CA MET A 33 18.48 -21.62 -10.38
C MET A 33 17.53 -20.81 -9.51
N LEU A 34 18.07 -20.07 -8.53
CA LEU A 34 17.29 -19.23 -7.63
C LEU A 34 16.57 -18.11 -8.41
N PHE A 35 17.29 -17.43 -9.31
CA PHE A 35 16.70 -16.43 -10.20
C PHE A 35 15.64 -17.04 -11.13
N GLY A 36 15.88 -18.24 -11.67
CA GLY A 36 14.91 -18.95 -12.51
C GLY A 36 13.61 -19.32 -11.79
N LEU A 37 13.66 -19.56 -10.47
CA LEU A 37 12.48 -19.84 -9.65
C LEU A 37 11.70 -18.57 -9.26
N LEU A 38 12.40 -17.44 -9.12
CA LEU A 38 11.82 -16.13 -8.81
C LEU A 38 11.28 -15.40 -10.07
N ASP A 39 11.81 -15.71 -11.24
CA ASP A 39 11.36 -15.16 -12.53
C ASP A 39 9.86 -15.33 -12.84
N PRO A 40 9.21 -16.49 -12.62
CA PRO A 40 7.80 -16.67 -12.93
C PRO A 40 6.85 -15.73 -12.15
N PRO A 41 6.94 -15.58 -10.81
CA PRO A 41 6.09 -14.63 -10.10
C PRO A 41 6.40 -13.18 -10.50
N PHE A 42 7.67 -12.83 -10.77
CA PHE A 42 8.01 -11.50 -11.27
C PHE A 42 7.43 -11.20 -12.65
N ARG A 43 7.41 -12.16 -13.58
CA ARG A 43 6.76 -12.01 -14.89
C ARG A 43 5.24 -11.95 -14.79
N ALA A 44 4.62 -12.73 -13.90
CA ALA A 44 3.19 -12.66 -13.66
C ALA A 44 2.79 -11.29 -13.10
N LEU A 45 3.58 -10.77 -12.15
CA LEU A 45 3.38 -9.46 -11.56
C LEU A 45 3.66 -8.34 -12.58
N GLN A 46 4.70 -8.44 -13.40
CA GLN A 46 4.98 -7.48 -14.47
C GLN A 46 3.90 -7.46 -15.56
N ARG A 47 3.30 -8.62 -15.91
CA ARG A 47 2.16 -8.68 -16.85
C ARG A 47 0.89 -8.06 -16.27
N LEU A 48 0.65 -8.22 -14.97
CA LEU A 48 -0.52 -7.66 -14.29
C LEU A 48 -0.38 -6.15 -14.07
N PHE A 49 0.83 -5.65 -13.79
CA PHE A 49 1.06 -4.26 -13.39
C PHE A 49 1.60 -3.34 -14.50
N GLY A 50 2.25 -3.88 -15.54
CA GLY A 50 2.75 -3.12 -16.69
C GLY A 50 3.93 -2.18 -16.38
N ILE A 51 4.72 -1.85 -17.40
CA ILE A 51 5.98 -1.05 -17.31
C ILE A 51 5.77 0.30 -16.60
N ARG A 52 4.58 0.90 -16.72
CA ARG A 52 4.26 2.21 -16.12
C ARG A 52 4.07 2.16 -14.59
N ARG A 53 3.96 0.98 -13.98
CA ARG A 53 3.73 0.81 -12.53
C ARG A 53 4.89 0.18 -11.76
N MET A 54 6.08 0.08 -12.36
CA MET A 54 7.32 -0.34 -11.67
C MET A 54 7.52 0.37 -10.30
N PRO A 55 7.33 1.70 -10.16
CA PRO A 55 7.46 2.37 -8.87
C PRO A 55 6.44 1.90 -7.81
N TYR A 56 5.20 1.60 -8.24
CA TYR A 56 4.15 1.16 -7.33
C TYR A 56 4.45 -0.23 -6.76
N LEU A 57 5.11 -1.11 -7.51
CA LEU A 57 5.46 -2.44 -7.03
C LEU A 57 6.38 -2.41 -5.79
N PHE A 58 7.24 -1.39 -5.73
CA PHE A 58 8.15 -1.16 -4.61
C PHE A 58 7.46 -0.39 -3.47
N LEU A 59 6.63 0.59 -3.80
CA LEU A 59 5.98 1.46 -2.81
C LEU A 59 4.75 0.84 -2.16
N LEU A 60 3.94 0.08 -2.91
CA LEU A 60 2.67 -0.50 -2.50
C LEU A 60 2.78 -1.44 -1.29
N PRO A 61 3.74 -2.38 -1.18
CA PRO A 61 3.83 -3.21 0.01
C PRO A 61 4.09 -2.38 1.27
N ASN A 62 4.94 -1.36 1.21
CA ASN A 62 5.19 -0.46 2.34
C ASN A 62 3.92 0.34 2.70
N LEU A 63 3.29 0.96 1.69
CA LEU A 63 2.03 1.70 1.88
C LEU A 63 0.92 0.80 2.43
N ALA A 64 0.83 -0.46 2.02
CA ALA A 64 -0.17 -1.40 2.50
C ALA A 64 0.03 -1.69 3.99
N PHE A 65 1.27 -1.96 4.43
CA PHE A 65 1.54 -2.12 5.87
C PHE A 65 1.18 -0.85 6.65
N PHE A 66 1.67 0.31 6.22
CA PHE A 66 1.33 1.59 6.85
C PHE A 66 -0.19 1.84 6.90
N GLY A 67 -0.87 1.64 5.77
CA GLY A 67 -2.31 1.83 5.65
C GLY A 67 -3.11 0.90 6.55
N VAL A 68 -2.73 -0.37 6.67
CA VAL A 68 -3.37 -1.31 7.61
C VAL A 68 -3.25 -0.79 9.04
N PHE A 69 -2.07 -0.31 9.45
CA PHE A 69 -1.87 0.23 10.80
C PHE A 69 -2.67 1.51 11.08
N VAL A 70 -3.00 2.29 10.05
CA VAL A 70 -3.83 3.50 10.19
C VAL A 70 -5.33 3.17 10.14
N ILE A 71 -5.73 2.27 9.25
CA ILE A 71 -7.15 1.93 9.03
C ILE A 71 -7.70 1.09 10.18
N VAL A 72 -6.92 0.16 10.73
CA VAL A 72 -7.35 -0.71 11.84
C VAL A 72 -7.82 0.09 13.07
N PRO A 73 -7.04 1.02 13.66
CA PRO A 73 -7.50 1.80 14.80
C PRO A 73 -8.69 2.69 14.46
N LEU A 74 -8.73 3.28 13.26
CA LEU A 74 -9.87 4.08 12.79
C LEU A 74 -11.17 3.24 12.79
N PHE A 75 -11.08 2.00 12.31
CA PHE A 75 -12.23 1.09 12.31
C PHE A 75 -12.67 0.70 13.72
N ILE A 76 -11.72 0.54 14.65
CA ILE A 76 -12.02 0.29 16.06
C ILE A 76 -12.71 1.51 16.69
N ASP A 77 -12.24 2.74 16.42
CA ASP A 77 -12.88 3.97 16.89
C ASP A 77 -14.31 4.11 16.36
N PHE A 78 -14.52 3.76 15.08
CA PHE A 78 -15.86 3.71 14.48
C PHE A 78 -16.75 2.65 15.14
N ALA A 79 -16.20 1.47 15.46
CA ALA A 79 -16.94 0.44 16.19
C ALA A 79 -17.32 0.93 17.60
N TYR A 80 -16.42 1.64 18.30
CA TYR A 80 -16.71 2.24 19.58
C TYR A 80 -17.82 3.30 19.50
N SER A 81 -17.86 4.11 18.46
CA SER A 81 -18.85 5.18 18.33
C SER A 81 -20.27 4.70 18.05
N VAL A 82 -20.44 3.47 17.55
CA VAL A 82 -21.76 2.81 17.36
C VAL A 82 -22.15 1.88 18.50
N THR A 83 -21.27 1.71 19.50
CA THR A 83 -21.51 0.88 20.70
C THR A 83 -21.62 1.76 21.95
N GLY A 84 -22.57 1.44 22.82
CA GLY A 84 -22.82 2.21 24.04
C GLY A 84 -22.23 1.55 25.28
N GLY A 85 -22.19 2.26 26.42
CA GLY A 85 -21.86 1.72 27.74
C GLY A 85 -20.51 2.17 28.31
N THR A 86 -20.14 1.69 29.50
CA THR A 86 -18.92 2.07 30.23
C THR A 86 -17.86 0.96 30.29
N ASN A 87 -18.16 -0.22 29.73
CA ASN A 87 -17.30 -1.41 29.80
C ASN A 87 -16.03 -1.28 28.95
N LEU A 88 -14.90 -1.79 29.42
CA LEU A 88 -13.62 -1.66 28.71
C LEU A 88 -13.54 -2.53 27.43
N TYR A 89 -14.23 -3.67 27.41
CA TYR A 89 -14.23 -4.59 26.26
C TYR A 89 -15.43 -4.34 25.34
N ILE A 90 -15.18 -4.29 24.01
CA ILE A 90 -16.24 -4.13 22.99
C ILE A 90 -17.26 -5.27 23.03
N GLN A 91 -16.84 -6.49 23.38
CA GLN A 91 -17.72 -7.68 23.33
C GLN A 91 -18.86 -7.62 24.35
N ASP A 92 -18.69 -6.82 25.41
CA ASP A 92 -19.66 -6.63 26.48
C ASP A 92 -20.41 -5.29 26.36
N ARG A 93 -20.29 -4.61 25.21
CA ARG A 93 -21.00 -3.34 24.96
C ARG A 93 -22.30 -3.58 24.20
N PRO A 94 -23.45 -3.03 24.65
CA PRO A 94 -24.67 -3.06 23.87
C PRO A 94 -24.49 -2.29 22.56
N TYR A 95 -24.87 -2.91 21.44
CA TYR A 95 -24.93 -2.26 20.14
C TYR A 95 -26.14 -1.30 20.12
N VAL A 96 -25.87 -0.01 20.03
CA VAL A 96 -26.86 1.08 20.04
C VAL A 96 -27.03 1.72 18.66
N GLY A 97 -26.21 1.32 17.68
CA GLY A 97 -26.32 1.75 16.30
C GLY A 97 -26.25 3.27 16.15
N PRO A 98 -27.04 3.86 15.22
CA PRO A 98 -27.03 5.30 14.98
C PRO A 98 -27.83 6.11 16.01
N GLU A 99 -28.50 5.49 16.99
CA GLU A 99 -29.37 6.20 17.93
C GLU A 99 -28.61 7.20 18.81
N GLN A 100 -27.33 6.94 19.11
CA GLN A 100 -26.47 7.91 19.79
C GLN A 100 -26.24 9.18 18.97
N TYR A 101 -26.12 9.05 17.64
CA TYR A 101 -26.00 10.19 16.75
C TYR A 101 -27.33 10.91 16.61
N GLY A 102 -28.44 10.18 16.57
CA GLY A 102 -29.78 10.76 16.60
C GLY A 102 -30.01 11.63 17.84
N TYR A 103 -29.52 11.20 19.01
CA TYR A 103 -29.57 12.01 20.22
C TYR A 103 -28.72 13.29 20.12
N LEU A 104 -27.53 13.23 19.50
CA LEU A 104 -26.64 14.40 19.29
C LEU A 104 -27.18 15.40 18.27
N PHE A 105 -27.89 14.93 17.23
CA PHE A 105 -28.39 15.74 16.13
C PHE A 105 -29.87 16.14 16.26
N ASP A 106 -30.51 15.82 17.39
CA ASP A 106 -31.88 16.20 17.72
C ASP A 106 -31.95 17.68 18.12
N CYS A 107 -32.13 18.54 17.11
CA CYS A 107 -32.27 19.98 17.26
C CYS A 107 -33.48 20.47 16.47
N ALA A 108 -34.24 21.41 17.04
CA ALA A 108 -35.32 22.09 16.30
C ALA A 108 -34.74 23.10 15.28
N ASN A 109 -33.64 23.77 15.62
CA ASN A 109 -32.95 24.70 14.74
C ASN A 109 -31.43 24.58 14.88
N TYR A 110 -30.75 24.13 13.83
CA TYR A 110 -29.30 23.96 13.83
C TYR A 110 -28.52 25.27 13.98
N LEU A 111 -29.13 26.42 13.70
CA LEU A 111 -28.53 27.75 13.84
C LEU A 111 -28.58 28.30 15.27
N ASP A 112 -29.34 27.65 16.17
CA ASP A 112 -29.42 28.01 17.58
C ASP A 112 -29.15 26.79 18.47
N PRO A 113 -27.95 26.68 19.06
CA PRO A 113 -27.54 25.52 19.84
C PRO A 113 -28.33 25.35 21.15
N THR A 114 -29.13 26.36 21.56
CA THR A 114 -30.02 26.23 22.72
C THR A 114 -31.27 25.40 22.43
N THR A 115 -31.59 25.19 21.15
CA THR A 115 -32.73 24.37 20.72
C THR A 115 -32.37 22.90 20.49
N CYS A 116 -31.10 22.54 20.70
CA CYS A 116 -30.60 21.18 20.62
C CYS A 116 -30.75 20.45 21.96
N ARG A 117 -31.12 19.17 21.91
CA ARG A 117 -31.21 18.32 23.12
C ARG A 117 -29.85 18.17 23.81
N GLU A 118 -28.78 18.09 23.03
CA GLU A 118 -27.39 18.13 23.52
C GLU A 118 -26.71 19.44 23.10
N ASP A 119 -26.87 20.47 23.93
CA ASP A 119 -26.41 21.84 23.67
C ASP A 119 -24.87 21.99 23.70
N ARG A 120 -24.17 21.19 24.52
CA ARG A 120 -22.71 21.25 24.67
C ARG A 120 -21.95 20.88 23.40
N PHE A 121 -22.44 19.88 22.66
CA PHE A 121 -21.80 19.43 21.42
C PHE A 121 -21.81 20.55 20.37
N TRP A 122 -22.99 21.12 20.11
CA TRP A 122 -23.14 22.18 19.10
C TRP A 122 -22.47 23.49 19.49
N ARG A 123 -22.49 23.87 20.78
CA ARG A 123 -21.68 25.02 21.25
C ARG A 123 -20.18 24.79 21.05
N GLY A 124 -19.69 23.56 21.19
CA GLY A 124 -18.30 23.22 20.89
C GLY A 124 -17.97 23.40 19.41
N VAL A 125 -18.85 22.88 18.52
CA VAL A 125 -18.70 23.00 17.06
C VAL A 125 -18.72 24.46 16.61
N TYR A 126 -19.61 25.29 17.16
CA TYR A 126 -19.71 26.71 16.80
C TYR A 126 -18.54 27.58 17.31
N ASN A 127 -17.86 27.14 18.38
CA ASN A 127 -16.73 27.86 18.96
C ASN A 127 -15.36 27.41 18.42
N THR A 128 -15.32 26.47 17.48
CA THR A 128 -14.08 26.00 16.83
C THR A 128 -14.01 26.51 15.40
#